data_AF-H8WWZ7-F1
#
_entry.id   AF-H8WWZ7-F1
#
_cell.length_a   1.000
_cell.length_b   1.000
_cell.length_c   1.000
_cell.angle_alpha   90.00
_cell.angle_beta   90.00
_cell.angle_gamma   90.00
#
_symmetry.space_group_name_H-M   'P 1'
#
loop_
_entity.id
_entity.type
_entity.pdbx_description
1 polymer ?
#
loop_
_entity_poly.entity_id
_entity_poly.type
_entity_poly.pdbx_seq_one_letter_code
_entity_poly.pdbx_strand_id
1 'polypeptide(L)'
;MGVERFIYKPRIKNLVLVLLNGDYPSVNYDEDDDLRLYTLRCPLQYKSFIQSLSPTTVLLQYNTLTELSQLLNVLQNRHVIVSMDPKAVSVISTKSIITIQLVRYLCQKYHCDLISMKNFEASIAGVGEIIDLGFPIKPTYEDSHDNVLYIPKTWDNWSKIVLHGKSVALPEEELAGVIRNEETLQQLDESTDDTFLDDYLEKYTRQEKAKEPEITVPKTLHEFVQAVFE
;
A
#
# COMPACT_ATOMS: atom_id res chain seq x y z
N MET A 1 -39.65 -2.66 -43.66
CA MET A 1 -38.39 -2.60 -42.89
C MET A 1 -38.36 -1.26 -42.18
N GLY A 2 -38.64 -1.24 -40.88
CA GLY A 2 -38.63 -0.01 -40.09
C GLY A 2 -37.21 0.31 -39.68
N VAL A 3 -36.75 1.54 -39.96
CA VAL A 3 -35.50 2.06 -39.41
C VAL A 3 -35.77 2.35 -37.94
N GLU A 4 -35.33 1.46 -37.06
CA GLU A 4 -35.34 1.73 -35.63
C GLU A 4 -34.52 3.00 -35.38
N ARG A 5 -35.16 4.01 -34.78
CA ARG A 5 -34.47 5.23 -34.35
C ARG A 5 -33.43 4.81 -33.31
N PHE A 6 -32.16 4.92 -33.68
CA PHE A 6 -31.05 4.74 -32.75
C PHE A 6 -31.14 5.85 -31.68
N ILE A 7 -31.70 5.53 -30.51
CA ILE A 7 -31.70 6.42 -29.36
C ILE A 7 -30.35 6.23 -28.69
N TYR A 8 -29.38 7.09 -29.03
CA TYR A 8 -28.09 7.13 -28.35
C TYR A 8 -28.32 7.50 -26.89
N LYS A 9 -28.12 6.54 -25.98
CA LYS A 9 -27.98 6.81 -24.55
C LYS A 9 -26.49 6.98 -24.29
N PRO A 10 -26.02 8.21 -23.96
CA PRO A 10 -24.62 8.37 -23.56
C PRO A 10 -24.35 7.47 -22.36
N ARG A 11 -23.38 6.55 -22.50
CA ARG A 11 -22.88 5.78 -21.36
C ARG A 11 -22.19 6.74 -20.40
N ILE A 12 -22.51 6.64 -19.11
CA ILE A 12 -21.78 7.38 -18.08
C ILE A 12 -20.43 6.66 -17.94
N LYS A 13 -19.34 7.33 -18.34
CA LYS A 13 -17.98 6.79 -18.25
C LYS A 13 -17.52 6.78 -16.80
N ASN A 14 -16.83 5.72 -16.39
CA ASN A 14 -16.20 5.63 -15.08
C ASN A 14 -14.97 6.55 -15.03
N LEU A 15 -14.90 7.42 -14.03
CA LEU A 15 -13.74 8.27 -13.81
C LEU A 15 -12.79 7.60 -12.83
N VAL A 16 -11.58 7.34 -13.28
CA VAL A 16 -10.55 6.65 -12.54
C VAL A 16 -9.35 7.55 -12.37
N LEU A 17 -8.88 7.62 -11.14
CA LEU A 17 -7.72 8.41 -10.77
C LEU A 17 -6.62 7.48 -10.28
N VAL A 18 -5.46 7.52 -10.92
CA VAL A 18 -4.28 6.76 -10.52
C VAL A 18 -3.25 7.73 -9.97
N LEU A 19 -2.91 7.56 -8.71
CA LEU A 19 -1.96 8.39 -7.97
C LEU A 19 -0.68 7.59 -7.78
N LEU A 20 0.39 8.04 -8.43
CA LEU A 20 1.67 7.37 -8.47
C LEU A 20 2.73 8.16 -7.72
N ASN A 21 3.70 7.42 -7.21
CA ASN A 21 4.95 8.02 -6.75
C ASN A 21 5.77 8.50 -7.97
N GLY A 22 6.64 9.48 -7.75
CA GLY A 22 7.53 9.96 -8.79
C GLY A 22 8.45 11.08 -8.31
N ASP A 23 9.52 11.31 -9.06
CA ASP A 23 10.48 12.38 -8.80
C ASP A 23 9.98 13.74 -9.31
N TYR A 24 9.10 13.72 -10.31
CA TYR A 24 8.58 14.93 -10.96
C TYR A 24 7.05 14.89 -11.07
N PRO A 25 6.39 16.04 -10.77
CA PRO A 25 4.94 16.15 -10.91
C PRO A 25 4.53 16.05 -12.37
N SER A 26 3.49 15.25 -12.65
CA SER A 26 2.92 15.15 -13.99
C SER A 26 1.46 14.73 -13.91
N VAL A 27 0.70 15.08 -14.95
CA VAL A 27 -0.69 14.68 -15.13
C VAL A 27 -0.83 14.14 -16.55
N ASN A 28 -1.21 12.88 -16.66
CA ASN A 28 -1.57 12.26 -17.92
C ASN A 28 -3.06 11.97 -17.94
N TYR A 29 -3.67 12.11 -19.12
CA TYR A 29 -5.08 11.83 -19.35
C TYR A 29 -5.22 10.82 -20.48
N ASP A 30 -6.05 9.82 -20.27
CA ASP A 30 -6.46 8.86 -21.29
C ASP A 30 -7.98 8.62 -21.20
N GLU A 31 -8.61 8.28 -22.32
CA GLU A 31 -10.05 8.07 -22.39
C GLU A 31 -10.39 7.04 -23.47
N ASP A 32 -11.22 6.06 -23.09
CA ASP A 32 -11.84 5.11 -24.00
C ASP A 32 -13.38 5.22 -23.95
N ASP A 33 -14.10 4.25 -24.51
CA ASP A 33 -15.56 4.27 -24.59
C ASP A 33 -16.26 4.19 -23.22
N ASP A 34 -15.64 3.56 -22.21
CA ASP A 34 -16.26 3.26 -20.92
C ASP A 34 -15.56 3.98 -19.74
N LEU A 35 -14.35 4.53 -19.94
CA LEU A 35 -13.49 5.03 -18.87
C LEU A 35 -12.78 6.35 -19.21
N ARG A 36 -12.59 7.19 -18.19
CA ARG A 36 -11.70 8.36 -18.18
C ARG A 36 -10.63 8.14 -17.14
N LEU A 37 -9.38 8.14 -17.56
CA LEU A 37 -8.22 7.86 -16.71
C LEU A 37 -7.39 9.13 -16.51
N TYR A 38 -7.18 9.52 -15.27
CA TYR A 38 -6.16 10.50 -14.91
C TYR A 38 -5.04 9.80 -14.15
N THR A 39 -3.81 9.91 -14.64
CA THR A 39 -2.62 9.40 -13.95
C THR A 39 -1.77 10.57 -13.49
N LEU A 40 -1.64 10.73 -12.16
CA LEU A 40 -0.91 11.82 -11.53
C LEU A 40 0.33 11.26 -10.82
N ARG A 41 1.49 11.87 -11.07
CA ARG A 41 2.70 11.64 -10.26
C ARG A 41 2.89 12.78 -9.26
N CYS A 42 3.36 12.48 -8.05
CA CYS A 42 3.49 13.43 -6.93
C CYS A 42 2.13 14.05 -6.54
N PRO A 43 1.14 13.24 -6.15
CA PRO A 43 -0.26 13.65 -6.02
C PRO A 43 -0.51 14.76 -4.99
N LEU A 44 0.34 14.88 -3.97
CA LEU A 44 0.24 15.94 -2.96
C LEU A 44 0.37 17.36 -3.54
N GLN A 45 0.92 17.52 -4.75
CA GLN A 45 0.99 18.82 -5.43
C GLN A 45 -0.33 19.21 -6.12
N TYR A 46 -1.26 18.26 -6.25
CA TYR A 46 -2.48 18.40 -7.03
C TYR A 46 -3.75 18.27 -6.18
N LYS A 47 -3.68 18.49 -4.86
CA LYS A 47 -4.82 18.30 -3.92
C LYS A 47 -6.11 18.95 -4.42
N SER A 48 -6.06 20.22 -4.81
CA SER A 48 -7.23 20.97 -5.31
C SER A 48 -7.79 20.40 -6.62
N PHE A 49 -6.92 19.90 -7.49
CA PHE A 49 -7.31 19.27 -8.75
C PHE A 49 -7.94 17.89 -8.51
N ILE A 50 -7.34 17.08 -7.63
CA ILE A 50 -7.89 15.77 -7.22
C ILE A 50 -9.31 15.93 -6.65
N GLN A 51 -9.52 16.94 -5.80
CA GLN A 51 -10.82 17.22 -5.20
C GLN A 51 -11.88 17.65 -6.23
N SER A 52 -11.49 18.33 -7.30
CA SER A 52 -12.43 18.80 -8.33
C SER A 52 -12.90 17.69 -9.27
N LEU A 53 -12.07 16.65 -9.50
CA LEU A 53 -12.36 15.57 -10.45
C LEU A 53 -13.55 14.69 -10.01
N SER A 54 -13.77 14.53 -8.71
CA SER A 54 -14.78 13.60 -8.17
C SER A 54 -14.73 12.17 -8.73
N PRO A 55 -13.58 11.47 -8.64
CA PRO A 55 -13.42 10.15 -9.21
C PRO A 55 -14.36 9.10 -8.59
N THR A 56 -14.72 8.11 -9.40
CA THR A 56 -15.46 6.91 -8.96
C THR A 56 -14.54 6.01 -8.15
N THR A 57 -13.35 5.75 -8.67
CA THR A 57 -12.34 4.88 -8.06
C THR A 57 -10.96 5.53 -8.12
N VAL A 58 -10.19 5.37 -7.06
CA VAL A 58 -8.83 5.89 -6.95
C VAL A 58 -7.87 4.74 -6.68
N LEU A 59 -6.86 4.56 -7.53
CA LEU A 59 -5.73 3.67 -7.25
C LEU A 59 -4.58 4.50 -6.69
N LEU A 60 -4.06 4.13 -5.52
CA LEU A 60 -3.13 4.98 -4.77
C LEU A 60 -1.84 4.23 -4.42
N GLN A 61 -0.71 4.72 -4.92
CA GLN A 61 0.62 4.42 -4.39
C GLN A 61 1.07 5.51 -3.42
N TYR A 62 1.99 5.16 -2.53
CA TYR A 62 2.55 6.04 -1.51
C TYR A 62 4.00 5.68 -1.26
N ASN A 63 4.81 6.64 -0.79
CA ASN A 63 6.20 6.37 -0.36
C ASN A 63 6.32 6.18 1.14
N THR A 64 5.53 6.93 1.93
CA THR A 64 5.55 6.92 3.39
C THR A 64 4.14 6.80 3.97
N LEU A 65 4.02 6.40 5.24
CA LEU A 65 2.72 6.30 5.91
C LEU A 65 2.11 7.69 6.14
N THR A 66 2.93 8.72 6.36
CA THR A 66 2.50 10.12 6.42
C THR A 66 1.86 10.54 5.09
N GLU A 67 2.53 10.28 3.96
CA GLU A 67 1.99 10.61 2.63
C GLU A 67 0.66 9.90 2.39
N LEU A 68 0.59 8.60 2.72
CA LEU A 68 -0.63 7.81 2.60
C LEU A 68 -1.77 8.43 3.43
N SER A 69 -1.55 8.74 4.71
CA SER A 69 -2.54 9.37 5.58
C SER A 69 -3.04 10.71 5.03
N GLN A 70 -2.12 11.55 4.56
CA GLN A 70 -2.47 12.86 3.97
C GLN A 70 -3.31 12.72 2.69
N LEU A 71 -2.97 11.77 1.81
CA LEU A 71 -3.73 11.54 0.59
C LEU A 71 -5.10 10.94 0.88
N LEU A 72 -5.20 9.99 1.81
CA LEU A 72 -6.48 9.41 2.24
C LEU A 72 -7.41 10.47 2.85
N ASN A 73 -6.86 11.43 3.59
CA ASN A 73 -7.61 12.59 4.07
C ASN A 73 -8.15 13.47 2.93
N VAL A 74 -7.37 13.69 1.87
CA VAL A 74 -7.83 14.44 0.68
C VAL A 74 -8.94 13.67 -0.07
N LEU A 75 -8.86 12.33 -0.05
CA LEU A 75 -9.74 11.41 -0.76
C LEU A 75 -10.92 10.93 0.08
N GLN A 76 -11.24 11.58 1.21
CA GLN A 76 -12.36 11.20 2.06
C GLN A 76 -13.65 11.01 1.25
N ASN A 77 -14.38 9.94 1.55
CA ASN A 77 -15.61 9.52 0.88
C ASN A 77 -15.45 9.05 -0.59
N ARG A 78 -14.23 8.71 -1.02
CA ARG A 78 -13.98 8.06 -2.31
C ARG A 78 -13.71 6.57 -2.13
N HIS A 79 -13.95 5.78 -3.18
CA HIS A 79 -13.49 4.40 -3.20
C HIS A 79 -12.00 4.39 -3.56
N VAL A 80 -11.16 4.12 -2.57
CA VAL A 80 -9.70 4.07 -2.73
C VAL A 80 -9.23 2.64 -2.62
N ILE A 81 -8.37 2.25 -3.55
CA ILE A 81 -7.61 0.99 -3.53
C ILE A 81 -6.14 1.39 -3.34
N VAL A 82 -5.61 1.11 -2.16
CA VAL A 82 -4.22 1.37 -1.79
C VAL A 82 -3.35 0.24 -2.32
N SER A 83 -2.34 0.58 -3.10
CA SER A 83 -1.33 -0.37 -3.59
C SER A 83 -0.10 -0.34 -2.71
N MET A 84 0.24 -1.49 -2.14
CA MET A 84 1.45 -1.70 -1.35
C MET A 84 2.51 -2.48 -2.14
N ASP A 85 3.79 -2.19 -1.88
CA ASP A 85 4.93 -2.89 -2.50
C ASP A 85 4.83 -4.41 -2.24
N PRO A 86 4.85 -5.25 -3.29
CA PRO A 86 4.84 -6.71 -3.16
C PRO A 86 5.99 -7.26 -2.32
N LYS A 87 7.12 -6.57 -2.22
CA LYS A 87 8.24 -6.97 -1.35
C LYS A 87 7.88 -6.90 0.13
N ALA A 88 7.03 -5.96 0.53
CA ALA A 88 6.54 -5.87 1.90
C ALA A 88 5.63 -7.05 2.26
N VAL A 89 5.02 -7.72 1.28
CA VAL A 89 4.20 -8.93 1.48
C VAL A 89 5.04 -10.19 1.42
N SER A 90 5.99 -10.27 0.49
CA SER A 90 6.75 -11.50 0.23
C SER A 90 7.88 -11.75 1.23
N VAL A 91 8.40 -10.71 1.89
CA VAL A 91 9.47 -10.82 2.90
C VAL A 91 8.87 -10.87 4.29
N ILE A 92 9.13 -11.95 5.03
CA ILE A 92 8.76 -12.07 6.45
C ILE A 92 9.88 -11.43 7.30
N SER A 93 9.71 -10.16 7.65
CA SER A 93 10.57 -9.43 8.59
C SER A 93 9.72 -8.55 9.52
N THR A 94 10.30 -8.12 10.64
CA THR A 94 9.63 -7.19 11.57
C THR A 94 9.16 -5.94 10.84
N LYS A 95 10.01 -5.36 9.98
CA LYS A 95 9.64 -4.21 9.15
C LYS A 95 8.43 -4.49 8.25
N SER A 96 8.44 -5.60 7.50
CA SER A 96 7.35 -5.96 6.60
C SER A 96 6.04 -6.16 7.36
N ILE A 97 6.08 -6.88 8.49
CA ILE A 97 4.90 -7.16 9.32
C ILE A 97 4.30 -5.86 9.88
N ILE A 98 5.13 -5.00 10.49
CA ILE A 98 4.66 -3.72 11.03
C ILE A 98 4.11 -2.85 9.90
N THR A 99 4.79 -2.78 8.75
CA THR A 99 4.32 -2.04 7.57
C THR A 99 2.93 -2.51 7.13
N ILE A 100 2.74 -3.84 6.96
CA ILE A 100 1.43 -4.41 6.61
C ILE A 100 0.37 -4.03 7.65
N GLN A 101 0.68 -4.12 8.94
CA GLN A 101 -0.28 -3.80 10.00
C GLN A 101 -0.69 -2.32 10.01
N LEU A 102 0.27 -1.40 9.82
CA LEU A 102 0.00 0.04 9.77
C LEU A 102 -0.79 0.45 8.52
N VAL A 103 -0.49 -0.12 7.36
CA VAL A 103 -1.22 0.13 6.12
C VAL A 103 -2.66 -0.40 6.22
N ARG A 104 -2.85 -1.61 6.76
CA ARG A 104 -4.18 -2.17 7.02
C ARG A 104 -4.98 -1.32 8.00
N TYR A 105 -4.34 -0.80 9.05
CA TYR A 105 -4.95 0.14 9.98
C TYR A 105 -5.43 1.41 9.26
N LEU A 106 -4.60 2.04 8.43
CA LEU A 106 -4.99 3.19 7.63
C LEU A 106 -6.15 2.86 6.68
N CYS A 107 -6.08 1.73 5.97
CA CYS A 107 -7.17 1.31 5.08
C CYS A 107 -8.48 1.09 5.84
N GLN A 108 -8.42 0.52 7.06
CA GLN A 108 -9.60 0.35 7.90
C GLN A 108 -10.17 1.69 8.38
N LYS A 109 -9.30 2.62 8.80
CA LYS A 109 -9.68 3.98 9.26
C LYS A 109 -10.37 4.80 8.16
N TYR A 110 -9.88 4.69 6.92
CA TYR A 110 -10.39 5.46 5.77
C TYR A 110 -11.31 4.65 4.84
N HIS A 111 -11.72 3.44 5.23
CA HIS A 111 -12.58 2.55 4.45
C HIS A 111 -12.07 2.27 3.02
N CYS A 112 -10.78 1.94 2.89
CA CYS A 112 -10.09 1.63 1.64
C CYS A 112 -9.88 0.13 1.46
N ASP A 113 -9.77 -0.31 0.21
CA ASP A 113 -9.27 -1.64 -0.11
C ASP A 113 -7.74 -1.60 -0.18
N LEU A 114 -7.09 -2.73 0.13
CA LEU A 114 -5.64 -2.88 0.01
C LEU A 114 -5.33 -3.94 -1.04
N ILE A 115 -4.41 -3.62 -1.95
CA ILE A 115 -3.88 -4.56 -2.94
C ILE A 115 -2.35 -4.53 -2.91
N SER A 116 -1.73 -5.62 -3.32
CA SER A 116 -0.30 -5.67 -3.62
C SER A 116 -0.08 -6.40 -4.92
N MET A 117 0.64 -5.78 -5.87
CA MET A 117 0.82 -6.28 -7.23
C MET A 117 2.30 -6.26 -7.62
N LYS A 118 2.79 -7.29 -8.31
CA LYS A 118 4.20 -7.42 -8.76
C LYS A 118 4.62 -6.28 -9.71
N ASN A 119 3.70 -5.78 -10.54
CA ASN A 119 3.99 -4.71 -11.50
C ASN A 119 2.83 -3.71 -11.62
N PHE A 120 2.59 -2.95 -10.55
CA PHE A 120 1.46 -2.01 -10.49
C PHE A 120 1.42 -1.04 -11.67
N GLU A 121 2.55 -0.44 -12.07
CA GLU A 121 2.56 0.52 -13.18
C GLU A 121 2.20 -0.11 -14.54
N ALA A 122 2.69 -1.32 -14.82
CA ALA A 122 2.30 -2.03 -16.04
C ALA A 122 0.82 -2.45 -16.03
N SER A 123 0.29 -2.76 -14.84
CA SER A 123 -1.12 -3.11 -14.68
C SER A 123 -2.08 -1.93 -14.85
N ILE A 124 -1.59 -0.67 -14.82
CA ILE A 124 -2.42 0.52 -15.13
C ILE A 124 -2.95 0.47 -16.58
N ALA A 125 -2.21 -0.16 -17.51
CA ALA A 125 -2.68 -0.34 -18.88
C ALA A 125 -3.95 -1.23 -18.96
N GLY A 126 -4.20 -2.05 -17.94
CA GLY A 126 -5.40 -2.87 -17.76
C GLY A 126 -6.28 -2.39 -16.60
N VAL A 127 -6.31 -1.10 -16.28
CA VAL A 127 -7.01 -0.56 -15.10
C VAL A 127 -8.50 -0.94 -15.05
N GLY A 128 -9.13 -1.11 -16.22
CA GLY A 128 -10.51 -1.61 -16.33
C GLY A 128 -10.67 -2.99 -15.70
N GLU A 129 -9.71 -3.89 -15.90
CA GLU A 129 -9.70 -5.21 -15.24
C GLU A 129 -9.54 -5.05 -13.73
N ILE A 130 -8.68 -4.14 -13.25
CA ILE A 130 -8.48 -3.91 -11.80
C ILE A 130 -9.77 -3.46 -11.10
N ILE A 131 -10.59 -2.67 -11.79
CA ILE A 131 -11.82 -2.07 -11.26
C ILE A 131 -13.00 -3.03 -11.39
N ASP A 132 -13.06 -3.78 -12.49
CA ASP A 132 -14.08 -4.81 -12.74
C ASP A 132 -13.75 -6.15 -12.07
N LEU A 133 -12.60 -6.27 -11.42
CA LEU A 133 -12.31 -7.40 -10.55
C LEU A 133 -13.35 -7.41 -9.43
N GLY A 134 -14.39 -8.21 -9.66
CA GLY A 134 -15.22 -8.82 -8.64
C GLY A 134 -14.38 -9.77 -7.82
N PHE A 135 -13.35 -9.23 -7.16
CA PHE A 135 -12.51 -9.97 -6.26
C PHE A 135 -13.43 -10.63 -5.24
N PRO A 136 -13.32 -11.94 -5.03
CA PRO A 136 -14.04 -12.57 -3.94
C PRO A 136 -13.74 -11.79 -2.66
N ILE A 137 -14.74 -11.62 -1.78
CA ILE A 137 -14.64 -10.86 -0.51
C ILE A 137 -13.77 -11.62 0.52
N LYS A 138 -12.71 -12.27 0.06
CA LYS A 138 -11.79 -13.08 0.84
C LYS A 138 -10.36 -12.61 0.49
N PRO A 139 -9.45 -12.63 1.45
CA PRO A 139 -8.04 -12.41 1.16
C PRO A 139 -7.58 -13.50 0.22
N THR A 140 -7.08 -13.10 -0.95
CA THR A 140 -6.49 -14.02 -1.91
C THR A 140 -4.98 -13.89 -1.81
N TYR A 141 -4.31 -15.02 -1.56
CA TYR A 141 -2.88 -15.19 -1.76
C TYR A 141 -2.73 -16.10 -2.97
N GLU A 142 -2.51 -15.52 -4.15
CA GLU A 142 -2.30 -16.29 -5.37
C GLU A 142 -0.97 -15.89 -5.99
N ASP A 143 0.04 -16.76 -5.91
CA ASP A 143 1.32 -16.53 -6.58
C ASP A 143 1.23 -16.71 -8.11
N SER A 144 0.05 -17.11 -8.61
CA SER A 144 -0.26 -17.41 -10.02
C SER A 144 -0.75 -16.20 -10.83
N HIS A 145 -1.15 -15.12 -10.17
CA HIS A 145 -1.53 -13.85 -10.81
C HIS A 145 -0.56 -12.75 -10.39
N ASP A 146 -0.53 -11.61 -11.11
CA ASP A 146 0.30 -10.46 -10.71
C ASP A 146 -0.07 -9.90 -9.32
N ASN A 147 -1.19 -10.34 -8.73
CA ASN A 147 -1.71 -9.96 -7.41
C ASN A 147 -1.17 -10.84 -6.28
N VAL A 148 -0.37 -10.27 -5.39
CA VAL A 148 0.24 -10.96 -4.24
C VAL A 148 -0.68 -10.93 -3.00
N LEU A 149 -1.53 -9.91 -2.87
CA LEU A 149 -2.45 -9.72 -1.76
C LEU A 149 -3.64 -8.86 -2.18
N TYR A 150 -4.84 -9.20 -1.73
CA TYR A 150 -6.01 -8.31 -1.76
C TYR A 150 -6.77 -8.38 -0.44
N ILE A 151 -7.09 -7.24 0.17
CA ILE A 151 -7.89 -7.13 1.39
C ILE A 151 -8.99 -6.09 1.16
N PRO A 152 -10.26 -6.50 1.00
CA PRO A 152 -11.36 -5.57 0.85
C PRO A 152 -11.70 -4.89 2.17
N LYS A 153 -12.13 -3.62 2.11
CA LYS A 153 -12.49 -2.80 3.28
C LYS A 153 -13.53 -3.42 4.20
N THR A 154 -14.43 -4.23 3.66
CA THR A 154 -15.50 -4.90 4.42
C THR A 154 -15.01 -6.14 5.16
N TRP A 155 -13.83 -6.66 4.79
CA TRP A 155 -13.27 -7.85 5.41
C TRP A 155 -12.34 -7.51 6.57
N ASP A 156 -11.62 -6.40 6.54
CA ASP A 156 -10.63 -6.09 7.58
C ASP A 156 -11.23 -5.48 8.86
N ASN A 157 -10.55 -5.66 9.99
CA ASN A 157 -10.85 -4.99 11.27
C ASN A 157 -9.64 -5.09 12.23
N TRP A 158 -9.69 -4.32 13.32
CA TRP A 158 -8.63 -4.27 14.34
C TRP A 158 -8.27 -5.66 14.88
N SER A 159 -9.26 -6.49 15.19
CA SER A 159 -9.02 -7.83 15.71
C SER A 159 -8.25 -8.72 14.72
N LYS A 160 -8.48 -8.58 13.40
CA LYS A 160 -7.73 -9.29 12.34
C LYS A 160 -6.32 -8.74 12.16
N ILE A 161 -6.13 -7.42 12.27
CA ILE A 161 -4.80 -6.80 12.26
C ILE A 161 -3.97 -7.31 13.45
N VAL A 162 -4.57 -7.37 14.63
CA VAL A 162 -3.94 -7.91 15.85
C VAL A 162 -3.68 -9.41 15.71
N LEU A 163 -4.64 -10.18 15.17
CA LEU A 163 -4.46 -11.62 14.95
C LEU A 163 -3.30 -11.90 14.01
N HIS A 164 -3.11 -11.10 12.96
CA HIS A 164 -1.95 -11.19 12.09
C HIS A 164 -0.66 -11.07 12.90
N GLY A 165 -0.50 -10.03 13.73
CA GLY A 165 0.68 -9.85 14.57
C GLY A 165 0.89 -10.96 15.62
N LYS A 166 -0.19 -11.54 16.16
CA LYS A 166 -0.12 -12.68 17.10
C LYS A 166 0.32 -13.98 16.42
N SER A 167 0.02 -14.13 15.14
CA SER A 167 0.29 -15.35 14.36
C SER A 167 1.71 -15.37 13.77
N VAL A 168 2.44 -14.26 13.85
CA VAL A 168 3.81 -14.14 13.39
C VAL A 168 4.74 -14.98 14.26
N ALA A 169 5.54 -15.81 13.62
CA ALA A 169 6.60 -16.61 14.22
C ALA A 169 7.97 -15.95 13.98
N LEU A 170 8.24 -14.88 14.72
CA LEU A 170 9.57 -14.24 14.80
C LEU A 170 10.17 -14.47 16.20
N PRO A 171 11.50 -14.39 16.35
CA PRO A 171 12.16 -14.36 17.66
C PRO A 171 11.56 -13.27 18.56
N GLU A 172 11.51 -13.50 19.88
CA GLU A 172 10.84 -12.57 20.82
C GLU A 172 11.44 -11.15 20.77
N GLU A 173 12.76 -11.06 20.57
CA GLU A 173 13.49 -9.80 20.41
C GLU A 173 13.06 -9.00 19.16
N GLU A 174 12.54 -9.68 18.13
CA GLU A 174 12.09 -9.10 16.87
C GLU A 174 10.59 -8.79 16.84
N LEU A 175 9.86 -9.22 17.88
CA LEU A 175 8.44 -8.89 18.05
C LEU A 175 8.21 -7.48 18.61
N ALA A 176 9.27 -6.77 19.01
CA ALA A 176 9.17 -5.39 19.48
C ALA A 176 8.53 -4.51 18.38
N GLY A 177 7.38 -3.91 18.69
CA GLY A 177 6.63 -3.06 17.74
C GLY A 177 5.62 -3.79 16.85
N VAL A 178 5.57 -5.13 16.87
CA VAL A 178 4.48 -5.85 16.21
C VAL A 178 3.19 -5.60 16.99
N ILE A 179 2.13 -5.20 16.30
CA ILE A 179 0.85 -4.85 16.93
C ILE A 179 0.13 -6.14 17.33
N ARG A 180 0.14 -6.45 18.63
CA ARG A 180 -0.42 -7.70 19.19
C ARG A 180 -1.59 -7.47 20.14
N ASN A 181 -2.04 -6.22 20.30
CA ASN A 181 -3.22 -5.85 21.09
C ASN A 181 -3.94 -4.66 20.42
N GLU A 182 -5.23 -4.50 20.73
CA GLU A 182 -6.04 -3.40 20.19
C GLU A 182 -5.73 -2.06 20.88
N GLU A 183 -5.21 -2.07 22.12
CA GLU A 183 -4.79 -0.85 22.83
C GLU A 183 -3.72 -0.07 22.05
N THR A 184 -2.81 -0.76 21.36
CA THR A 184 -1.81 -0.13 20.50
C THR A 184 -2.46 0.53 19.29
N LEU A 185 -3.49 -0.08 18.69
CA LEU A 185 -4.26 0.52 17.60
C LEU A 185 -5.06 1.74 18.09
N GLN A 186 -5.60 1.68 19.30
CA GLN A 186 -6.27 2.83 19.91
C GLN A 186 -5.31 4.00 20.12
N GLN A 187 -4.09 3.75 20.62
CA GLN A 187 -3.06 4.79 20.74
C GLN A 187 -2.67 5.39 19.38
N LEU A 188 -2.60 4.58 18.33
CA LEU A 188 -2.36 5.04 16.96
C LEU A 188 -3.53 5.88 16.42
N ASP A 189 -4.75 5.65 16.89
CA ASP A 189 -5.96 6.38 16.47
C ASP A 189 -6.14 7.70 17.21
N GLU A 190 -5.77 7.74 18.49
CA GLU A 190 -5.81 8.93 19.34
C GLU A 190 -4.68 9.92 19.04
N SER A 191 -3.63 9.50 18.35
CA SER A 191 -2.53 10.39 17.96
C SER A 191 -3.00 11.46 16.96
N THR A 192 -2.68 12.72 17.27
CA THR A 192 -2.90 13.87 16.37
C THR A 192 -1.67 14.20 15.52
N ASP A 193 -0.58 13.48 15.70
CA ASP A 193 0.67 13.72 14.98
C ASP A 193 0.70 12.92 13.67
N ASP A 194 0.74 13.64 12.55
CA ASP A 194 0.73 13.07 11.20
C ASP A 194 1.97 12.20 10.92
N THR A 195 3.10 12.42 11.60
CA THR A 195 4.33 11.62 11.41
C THR A 195 4.42 10.39 12.31
N PHE A 196 3.49 10.26 13.27
CA PHE A 196 3.56 9.24 14.31
C PHE A 196 3.69 7.81 13.78
N LEU A 197 3.04 7.50 12.65
CA LEU A 197 3.09 6.16 12.05
C LEU A 197 4.47 5.85 11.44
N ASP A 198 5.10 6.83 10.80
CA ASP A 198 6.46 6.66 10.27
C ASP A 198 7.48 6.58 11.41
N ASP A 199 7.31 7.39 12.46
CA ASP A 199 8.15 7.35 13.66
C ASP A 199 8.02 6.00 14.41
N TYR A 200 6.81 5.45 14.48
CA TYR A 200 6.55 4.12 15.03
C TYR A 200 7.32 3.06 14.22
N LEU A 201 7.17 3.07 12.89
CA LEU A 201 7.86 2.12 12.03
C LEU A 201 9.38 2.25 12.18
N GLU A 202 9.92 3.46 12.17
CA GLU A 202 11.36 3.69 12.30
C GLU A 202 11.90 3.22 13.66
N LYS A 203 11.21 3.54 14.75
CA LYS A 203 11.60 3.17 16.12
C LYS A 203 11.80 1.67 16.28
N TYR A 204 10.92 0.86 15.68
CA TYR A 204 10.92 -0.59 15.84
C TYR A 204 11.65 -1.34 14.72
N THR A 205 12.14 -0.64 13.70
CA THR A 205 12.91 -1.27 12.60
C THR A 205 14.37 -0.82 12.53
N ARG A 206 14.74 0.27 13.23
CA ARG A 206 16.14 0.72 13.34
C ARG A 206 17.10 -0.34 13.91
N GLN A 207 16.62 -1.30 14.69
CA GLN A 207 17.48 -2.36 15.25
C GLN A 207 17.96 -3.38 14.19
N GLU A 208 17.27 -3.51 13.05
CA GLU A 208 17.74 -4.39 11.96
C GLU A 208 19.04 -3.86 11.31
N LYS A 209 19.30 -2.54 11.33
CA LYS A 209 20.55 -1.95 10.81
C LYS A 209 21.77 -2.20 11.71
N ALA A 210 21.56 -2.51 13.00
CA ALA A 210 22.67 -2.74 13.94
C ALA A 210 23.09 -4.23 14.00
N LYS A 211 22.39 -5.12 13.29
CA LYS A 211 22.63 -6.57 13.23
C LYS A 211 23.31 -7.02 11.92
N GLU A 212 23.76 -6.11 11.05
CA GLU A 212 24.78 -6.53 10.07
C GLU A 212 26.03 -6.88 10.86
N PRO A 213 26.56 -8.13 10.77
CA PRO A 213 27.85 -8.40 11.38
C PRO A 213 28.84 -7.41 10.76
N GLU A 214 29.57 -6.67 11.59
CA GLU A 214 30.76 -5.98 11.12
C GLU A 214 31.64 -7.06 10.49
N ILE A 215 31.63 -7.16 9.16
CA ILE A 215 32.64 -7.91 8.43
C ILE A 215 33.90 -7.07 8.62
N THR A 216 34.63 -7.35 9.69
CA THR A 216 35.99 -6.87 9.88
C THR A 216 36.83 -7.56 8.83
N VAL A 217 36.90 -6.96 7.63
CA VAL A 217 37.87 -7.37 6.62
C VAL A 217 39.25 -7.27 7.27
N PRO A 218 40.00 -8.37 7.38
CA PRO A 218 41.33 -8.35 7.97
C PRO A 218 42.18 -7.30 7.27
N LYS A 219 42.70 -6.34 8.02
CA LYS A 219 43.53 -5.26 7.47
C LYS A 219 44.94 -5.73 7.19
N THR A 220 45.33 -6.88 7.73
CA THR A 220 46.65 -7.49 7.54
C THR A 220 46.56 -8.97 7.21
N LEU A 221 47.60 -9.49 6.53
CA LEU A 221 47.74 -10.92 6.24
C LEU A 221 47.77 -11.76 7.53
N HIS A 222 48.30 -11.21 8.62
CA HIS A 222 48.36 -11.88 9.92
C HIS A 222 46.97 -12.11 10.50
N GLU A 223 46.12 -11.08 10.51
CA GLU A 223 44.72 -11.17 10.94
C GLU A 223 43.91 -12.17 10.07
N PHE A 224 44.19 -12.22 8.77
CA PHE A 224 43.55 -13.17 7.86
C PHE A 224 43.92 -14.62 8.18
N VAL A 225 45.22 -14.91 8.40
CA VAL A 225 45.68 -16.26 8.71
C VAL A 225 45.11 -16.72 10.04
N GLN A 226 45.04 -15.84 11.03
CA GLN A 226 44.49 -16.17 12.35
C GLN A 226 42.99 -16.48 12.28
N ALA A 227 42.23 -15.70 11.51
CA ALA A 227 40.78 -15.90 11.38
C ALA A 227 40.37 -17.16 10.58
N VAL A 228 41.28 -17.73 9.78
CA VAL A 228 40.97 -18.86 8.87
C VAL A 228 41.51 -20.20 9.39
N PHE A 229 42.59 -20.19 10.17
CA PHE A 229 43.34 -21.40 10.51
C PHE A 229 43.47 -21.69 12.02
N GLU A 230 42.99 -20.80 12.89
CA GLU A 230 42.84 -21.05 14.34
C GLU A 230 41.36 -21.10 14.74
#